data_AF-A0A1I2EQ67-F1
#
_entry.id   AF-A0A1I2EQ67-F1
#
_cell.length_a   1.000
_cell.length_b   1.000
_cell.length_c   1.000
_cell.angle_alpha   90.00
_cell.angle_beta   90.00
_cell.angle_gamma   90.00
#
_symmetry.space_group_name_H-M   'P 1'
#
loop_
_entity.id
_entity.type
_entity.pdbx_description
1 polymer ?
#
loop_
_entity_poly.entity_id
_entity_poly.type
_entity_poly.pdbx_seq_one_letter_code
_entity_poly.pdbx_strand_id
1 'polypeptide(L)'
;MIMETTDILDDLQKKSAYWSNSNKTTFQMLKGLTIPFLLLMIVKISFMPNKISSDGAALSNVATSAAYMAVIVIYCLVTVRVLKRQLQIFTLDNNGNLKEKLTNTIIDFKKFYVTFNLTYLFLYPIFYYAVIKLMIINGATSLDNTLLICGLLTIASLALGHLYYKIQYLSKIKLLEAHLKQLEEDGYNFPNTL
;
A
#
# COMPACT_ATOMS: atom_id res chain seq x y z
N MET A 1 7.58 -16.67 26.86
CA MET A 1 8.57 -16.54 25.76
C MET A 1 8.22 -17.34 24.50
N ILE A 2 8.34 -18.67 24.43
CA ILE A 2 8.07 -19.41 23.17
C ILE A 2 6.60 -19.32 22.77
N MET A 3 5.68 -19.65 23.69
CA MET A 3 4.23 -19.54 23.46
C MET A 3 3.84 -18.10 23.08
N GLU A 4 4.36 -17.13 23.81
CA GLU A 4 4.14 -15.70 23.57
C GLU A 4 4.70 -15.20 22.22
N THR A 5 5.85 -15.73 21.77
CA THR A 5 6.44 -15.42 20.46
C THR A 5 5.55 -15.95 19.33
N THR A 6 5.06 -17.17 19.47
CA THR A 6 4.12 -17.77 18.52
C THR A 6 2.79 -17.03 18.49
N ASP A 7 2.25 -16.62 19.65
CA ASP A 7 1.01 -15.84 19.74
C ASP A 7 1.13 -14.46 19.07
N ILE A 8 2.28 -13.79 19.24
CA ILE A 8 2.54 -12.50 18.59
C ILE A 8 2.64 -12.68 17.07
N LEU A 9 3.33 -13.70 16.59
CA LEU A 9 3.46 -14.00 15.16
C LEU A 9 2.09 -14.35 14.55
N ASP A 10 1.28 -15.14 15.23
CA ASP A 10 -0.09 -15.49 14.81
C ASP A 10 -1.01 -14.24 14.76
N ASP A 11 -0.95 -13.33 15.73
CA ASP A 11 -1.71 -12.07 15.67
C ASP A 11 -1.27 -11.19 14.48
N LEU A 12 0.04 -11.09 14.24
CA LEU A 12 0.59 -10.33 13.10
C LEU A 12 0.20 -10.97 11.76
N GLN A 13 0.17 -12.29 11.68
CA GLN A 13 -0.31 -13.04 10.52
C GLN A 13 -1.81 -12.79 10.29
N LYS A 14 -2.64 -12.93 11.33
CA LYS A 14 -4.10 -12.69 11.25
C LYS A 14 -4.43 -11.27 10.78
N LYS A 15 -3.73 -10.27 11.32
CA LYS A 15 -3.88 -8.87 10.87
C LYS A 15 -3.46 -8.70 9.41
N SER A 16 -2.32 -9.26 9.03
CA SER A 16 -1.85 -9.19 7.64
C SER A 16 -2.81 -9.91 6.69
N ALA A 17 -3.38 -11.04 7.11
CA ALA A 17 -4.38 -11.79 6.36
C ALA A 17 -5.70 -11.02 6.22
N TYR A 18 -6.15 -10.33 7.28
CA TYR A 18 -7.33 -9.45 7.22
C TYR A 18 -7.18 -8.36 6.15
N TRP A 19 -6.05 -7.65 6.13
CA TRP A 19 -5.80 -6.59 5.14
C TRP A 19 -5.60 -7.16 3.73
N SER A 20 -4.91 -8.31 3.61
CA SER A 20 -4.76 -9.01 2.33
C SER A 20 -6.10 -9.52 1.78
N ASN A 21 -7.00 -10.01 2.63
CA ASN A 21 -8.34 -10.47 2.23
C ASN A 21 -9.29 -9.30 1.94
N SER A 22 -9.20 -8.21 2.71
CA SER A 22 -9.94 -6.96 2.45
C SER A 22 -9.56 -6.32 1.12
N ASN A 23 -8.42 -6.69 0.55
CA ASN A 23 -7.96 -6.28 -0.77
C ASN A 23 -8.82 -6.83 -1.92
N LYS A 24 -9.65 -7.86 -1.68
CA LYS A 24 -10.74 -8.23 -2.61
C LYS A 24 -11.67 -7.05 -2.84
N THR A 25 -11.92 -6.25 -1.81
CA THR A 25 -12.72 -5.01 -1.88
C THR A 25 -12.00 -3.94 -2.69
N THR A 26 -10.68 -3.76 -2.55
CA THR A 26 -9.90 -2.81 -3.37
C THR A 26 -9.91 -3.19 -4.85
N PHE A 27 -9.82 -4.49 -5.17
CA PHE A 27 -9.92 -4.97 -6.55
C PHE A 27 -11.35 -4.86 -7.10
N GLN A 28 -12.37 -5.08 -6.25
CA GLN A 28 -13.76 -4.82 -6.58
C GLN A 28 -14.04 -3.33 -6.77
N MET A 29 -13.42 -2.44 -5.99
CA MET A 29 -13.48 -1.00 -6.19
C MET A 29 -12.82 -0.59 -7.51
N LEU A 30 -11.70 -1.21 -7.91
CA LEU A 30 -11.09 -0.97 -9.22
C LEU A 30 -12.02 -1.38 -10.38
N LYS A 31 -12.69 -2.53 -10.25
CA LYS A 31 -13.74 -2.99 -11.18
C LYS A 31 -15.01 -2.12 -11.14
N GLY A 32 -15.34 -1.58 -9.97
CA GLY A 32 -16.47 -0.68 -9.79
C GLY A 32 -16.20 0.70 -10.39
N LEU A 33 -14.96 1.18 -10.33
CA LEU A 33 -14.51 2.46 -10.87
C LEU A 33 -14.41 2.49 -12.39
N THR A 34 -14.47 1.34 -13.07
CA THR A 34 -14.39 1.26 -14.53
C THR A 34 -15.64 1.84 -15.21
N ILE A 35 -16.83 1.67 -14.61
CA ILE A 35 -18.10 2.22 -15.13
C ILE A 35 -18.17 3.76 -14.95
N PRO A 36 -17.93 4.32 -13.75
CA PRO A 36 -17.79 5.76 -13.55
C PRO A 36 -16.72 6.37 -14.45
N PHE A 37 -15.60 5.67 -14.69
CA PHE A 37 -14.55 6.14 -15.59
C PHE A 37 -15.01 6.25 -17.04
N LEU A 38 -15.70 5.23 -17.57
CA LEU A 38 -16.29 5.30 -18.91
C LEU A 38 -17.30 6.45 -19.01
N LEU A 39 -18.13 6.64 -17.98
CA LEU A 39 -19.05 7.78 -17.90
C LEU A 39 -18.30 9.12 -17.85
N LEU A 40 -17.21 9.22 -17.10
CA LEU A 40 -16.38 10.43 -17.00
C LEU A 40 -15.71 10.78 -18.33
N MET A 41 -15.25 9.77 -19.07
CA MET A 41 -14.72 9.94 -20.44
C MET A 41 -15.81 10.43 -21.39
N ILE A 42 -16.99 9.80 -21.36
CA ILE A 42 -18.15 10.22 -22.18
C ILE A 42 -18.54 11.67 -21.82
N VAL A 43 -18.65 12.00 -20.54
CA VAL A 43 -19.00 13.35 -20.08
C VAL A 43 -17.92 14.37 -20.49
N LYS A 44 -16.63 14.06 -20.36
CA LYS A 44 -15.55 14.96 -20.81
C LYS A 44 -15.57 15.17 -22.32
N ILE A 45 -15.92 14.15 -23.11
CA ILE A 45 -16.06 14.26 -24.57
C ILE A 45 -17.33 15.05 -24.94
N SER A 46 -18.45 14.83 -24.25
CA SER A 46 -19.76 15.40 -24.58
C SER A 46 -20.00 16.81 -24.03
N PHE A 47 -19.38 17.18 -22.90
CA PHE A 47 -19.69 18.43 -22.18
C PHE A 47 -18.55 19.44 -22.08
N MET A 48 -17.33 19.16 -22.56
CA MET A 48 -16.31 20.22 -22.67
C MET A 48 -16.68 21.14 -23.85
N PRO A 49 -17.10 22.40 -23.62
CA PRO A 49 -17.65 23.26 -24.67
C PRO A 49 -16.56 23.84 -25.60
N ASN A 50 -15.29 23.66 -25.24
CA ASN A 50 -14.15 24.19 -25.98
C ASN A 50 -13.43 23.06 -26.71
N LYS A 51 -13.48 23.11 -28.04
CA LYS A 51 -12.72 22.35 -29.05
C LYS A 51 -13.45 21.24 -29.81
N ILE A 52 -14.58 21.58 -30.43
CA ILE A 52 -15.01 20.98 -31.71
C ILE A 52 -14.07 21.41 -32.87
N SER A 53 -13.01 22.18 -32.60
CA SER A 53 -12.16 22.79 -33.64
C SER A 53 -10.92 21.99 -34.06
N SER A 54 -10.70 20.75 -33.60
CA SER A 54 -9.81 19.78 -34.29
C SER A 54 -9.84 18.41 -33.59
N ASP A 55 -9.93 17.33 -34.36
CA ASP A 55 -9.94 15.94 -33.87
C ASP A 55 -8.76 15.61 -32.92
N GLY A 56 -7.64 16.34 -33.03
CA GLY A 56 -6.47 16.18 -32.16
C GLY A 56 -6.68 16.59 -30.70
N ALA A 57 -7.59 17.52 -30.41
CA ALA A 57 -7.84 17.97 -29.03
C ALA A 57 -8.65 16.95 -28.21
N ALA A 58 -9.63 16.32 -28.84
CA ALA A 58 -10.41 15.24 -28.23
C ALA A 58 -9.50 14.04 -27.93
N LEU A 59 -8.65 13.65 -28.89
CA LEU A 59 -7.68 12.56 -28.72
C LEU A 59 -6.69 12.84 -27.58
N SER A 60 -6.18 14.07 -27.47
CA SER A 60 -5.28 14.49 -26.39
C SER A 60 -5.96 14.41 -25.00
N ASN A 61 -7.23 14.77 -24.89
CA ASN A 61 -7.99 14.70 -23.62
C ASN A 61 -8.27 13.25 -23.21
N VAL A 62 -8.54 12.37 -24.17
CA VAL A 62 -8.68 10.93 -23.94
C VAL A 62 -7.35 10.31 -23.51
N ALA A 63 -6.26 10.62 -24.22
CA ALA A 63 -4.93 10.11 -23.91
C ALA A 63 -4.44 10.54 -22.50
N THR A 64 -4.65 11.80 -22.13
CA THR A 64 -4.29 12.30 -20.79
C THR A 64 -5.14 11.66 -19.68
N SER A 65 -6.44 11.47 -19.92
CA SER A 65 -7.32 10.77 -18.97
C SER A 65 -6.92 9.29 -18.82
N ALA A 66 -6.56 8.62 -19.92
CA ALA A 66 -6.04 7.27 -19.90
C ALA A 66 -4.71 7.16 -19.12
N ALA A 67 -3.81 8.14 -19.26
CA ALA A 67 -2.56 8.19 -18.50
C ALA A 67 -2.82 8.32 -16.99
N TYR A 68 -3.76 9.17 -16.56
CA TYR A 68 -4.14 9.27 -15.15
C TYR A 68 -4.76 7.99 -14.60
N MET A 69 -5.55 7.28 -15.42
CA MET A 69 -6.06 5.96 -15.01
C MET A 69 -4.95 4.92 -14.88
N ALA A 70 -3.97 4.92 -15.78
CA ALA A 70 -2.82 4.03 -15.68
C ALA A 70 -2.10 4.22 -14.33
N VAL A 71 -1.94 5.48 -13.87
CA VAL A 71 -1.40 5.77 -12.54
C VAL A 71 -2.24 5.14 -11.42
N ILE A 72 -3.57 5.28 -11.46
CA ILE A 72 -4.47 4.70 -10.45
C ILE A 72 -4.38 3.16 -10.45
N VAL A 73 -4.32 2.54 -11.62
CA VAL A 73 -4.17 1.08 -11.75
C VAL A 73 -2.82 0.63 -11.18
N ILE A 74 -1.72 1.32 -11.53
CA ILE A 74 -0.38 1.05 -10.97
C ILE A 74 -0.42 1.16 -9.44
N TYR A 75 -1.04 2.21 -8.91
CA TYR A 75 -1.20 2.39 -7.46
C TYR A 75 -1.89 1.19 -6.79
N CYS A 76 -2.99 0.72 -7.35
CA CYS A 76 -3.70 -0.45 -6.83
C CYS A 76 -2.87 -1.73 -6.93
N LEU A 77 -2.18 -1.97 -8.05
CA LEU A 77 -1.31 -3.13 -8.21
C LEU A 77 -0.16 -3.15 -7.20
N VAL A 78 0.47 -2.00 -6.97
CA VAL A 78 1.52 -1.82 -5.96
C VAL A 78 0.95 -2.09 -4.57
N THR A 79 -0.23 -1.56 -4.26
CA THR A 79 -0.92 -1.80 -2.97
C THR A 79 -1.19 -3.28 -2.74
N VAL A 80 -1.64 -4.00 -3.78
CA VAL A 80 -1.84 -5.45 -3.71
C VAL A 80 -0.54 -6.20 -3.44
N ARG A 81 0.53 -5.83 -4.15
CA ARG A 81 1.84 -6.45 -3.96
C ARG A 81 2.37 -6.22 -2.55
N VAL A 82 2.23 -5.00 -2.02
CA VAL A 82 2.65 -4.64 -0.65
C VAL A 82 1.93 -5.50 0.38
N LEU A 83 0.60 -5.60 0.30
CA LEU A 83 -0.19 -6.38 1.25
C LEU A 83 0.11 -7.89 1.18
N LYS A 84 0.32 -8.43 -0.03
CA LYS A 84 0.76 -9.82 -0.20
C LYS A 84 2.14 -10.05 0.42
N ARG A 85 3.10 -9.13 0.20
CA ARG A 85 4.44 -9.25 0.79
C ARG A 85 4.38 -9.17 2.31
N GLN A 86 3.55 -8.30 2.87
CA GLN A 86 3.32 -8.21 4.31
C GLN A 86 2.81 -9.53 4.89
N LEU A 87 1.82 -10.16 4.25
CA LEU A 87 1.31 -11.47 4.66
C LEU A 87 2.39 -12.55 4.63
N GLN A 88 3.22 -12.58 3.57
CA GLN A 88 4.31 -13.55 3.45
C GLN A 88 5.32 -13.45 4.59
N ILE A 89 5.64 -12.24 5.07
CA ILE A 89 6.61 -12.02 6.15
C ILE A 89 6.18 -12.68 7.47
N PHE A 90 4.87 -12.72 7.72
CA PHE A 90 4.30 -13.25 8.96
C PHE A 90 3.68 -14.64 8.79
N THR A 91 3.72 -15.23 7.60
CA THR A 91 3.22 -16.60 7.41
C THR A 91 4.23 -17.57 8.01
N LEU A 92 3.81 -18.26 9.07
CA LEU A 92 4.60 -19.32 9.69
C LEU A 92 4.58 -20.57 8.81
N ASP A 93 5.73 -20.89 8.18
CA ASP A 93 5.95 -22.24 7.64
C ASP A 93 6.38 -23.17 8.79
N ASN A 94 5.84 -24.39 8.83
CA ASN A 94 6.12 -25.35 9.92
C ASN A 94 7.54 -25.92 9.92
N ASN A 95 8.35 -25.65 8.90
CA ASN A 95 9.66 -26.28 8.73
C ASN A 95 10.79 -25.32 9.11
N GLY A 96 11.49 -25.58 10.21
CA GLY A 96 12.73 -24.86 10.58
C GLY A 96 12.79 -24.32 12.02
N ASN A 97 14.01 -23.99 12.45
CA ASN A 97 14.35 -23.48 13.77
C ASN A 97 13.64 -22.14 14.06
N LEU A 98 12.97 -22.04 15.21
CA LEU A 98 12.26 -20.84 15.65
C LEU A 98 13.16 -19.59 15.66
N LYS A 99 14.42 -19.72 16.07
CA LYS A 99 15.39 -18.62 16.11
C LYS A 99 15.68 -18.05 14.73
N GLU A 100 15.93 -18.92 13.76
CA GLU A 100 16.22 -18.53 12.37
C GLU A 100 15.01 -17.84 11.74
N LYS A 101 13.81 -18.40 11.95
CA LYS A 101 12.55 -17.80 11.48
C LYS A 101 12.32 -16.42 12.07
N LEU A 102 12.45 -16.29 13.39
CA LEU A 102 12.27 -15.02 14.08
C LEU A 102 13.22 -13.95 13.56
N THR A 103 14.49 -14.32 13.37
CA THR A 103 15.53 -13.46 12.78
C THR A 103 15.12 -12.99 11.38
N ASN A 104 14.74 -13.92 10.50
CA ASN A 104 14.34 -13.62 9.13
C ASN A 104 13.08 -12.74 9.07
N THR A 105 12.06 -13.02 9.88
CA THR A 105 10.83 -12.20 9.96
C THR A 105 11.13 -10.77 10.39
N ILE A 106 11.96 -10.56 11.41
CA ILE A 106 12.34 -9.21 11.88
C ILE A 106 13.09 -8.44 10.78
N ILE A 107 14.09 -9.08 10.15
CA ILE A 107 14.89 -8.48 9.08
C ILE A 107 14.00 -8.11 7.88
N ASP A 108 13.17 -9.05 7.43
CA ASP A 108 12.29 -8.84 6.28
C ASP A 108 11.23 -7.78 6.56
N PHE A 109 10.68 -7.72 7.78
CA PHE A 109 9.75 -6.67 8.16
C PHE A 109 10.41 -5.29 8.13
N LYS A 110 11.63 -5.13 8.67
CA LYS A 110 12.36 -3.84 8.63
C LYS A 110 12.61 -3.39 7.19
N LYS A 111 13.09 -4.29 6.33
CA LYS A 111 13.31 -4.01 4.90
C LYS A 111 12.00 -3.65 4.21
N PHE A 112 10.94 -4.40 4.47
CA PHE A 112 9.60 -4.13 3.96
C PHE A 112 9.11 -2.75 4.37
N TYR A 113 9.26 -2.38 5.65
CA TYR A 113 8.79 -1.11 6.17
C TYR A 113 9.48 0.09 5.51
N VAL A 114 10.80 0.02 5.32
CA VAL A 114 11.54 1.05 4.58
C VAL A 114 11.08 1.12 3.12
N THR A 115 10.97 -0.04 2.46
CA THR A 115 10.53 -0.13 1.06
C THR A 115 9.10 0.41 0.88
N PHE A 116 8.20 0.11 1.81
CA PHE A 116 6.83 0.62 1.86
C PHE A 116 6.84 2.14 1.89
N ASN A 117 7.52 2.75 2.86
CA ASN A 117 7.55 4.21 3.00
C ASN A 117 8.16 4.89 1.77
N LEU A 118 9.27 4.37 1.24
CA LEU A 118 9.89 4.91 0.02
C LEU A 118 8.96 4.81 -1.19
N THR A 119 8.32 3.65 -1.39
CA THR A 119 7.40 3.44 -2.52
C THR A 119 6.26 4.45 -2.47
N TYR A 120 5.63 4.61 -1.31
CA TYR A 120 4.48 5.49 -1.15
C TYR A 120 4.85 6.98 -1.09
N LEU A 121 6.07 7.33 -0.69
CA LEU A 121 6.59 8.70 -0.80
C LEU A 121 6.56 9.21 -2.24
N PHE A 122 6.91 8.37 -3.21
CA PHE A 122 6.87 8.74 -4.63
C PHE A 122 5.51 8.50 -5.28
N LEU A 123 4.81 7.44 -4.86
CA LEU A 123 3.58 7.01 -5.51
C LEU A 123 2.37 7.86 -5.10
N TYR A 124 2.28 8.30 -3.84
CA TYR A 124 1.15 9.10 -3.37
C TYR A 124 1.01 10.46 -4.09
N PRO A 125 2.06 11.28 -4.28
CA PRO A 125 1.92 12.54 -5.01
C PRO A 125 1.35 12.36 -6.42
N ILE A 126 1.86 11.36 -7.15
CA ILE A 126 1.45 11.07 -8.53
C ILE A 126 0.00 10.55 -8.54
N PHE A 127 -0.34 9.67 -7.60
CA PHE A 127 -1.70 9.14 -7.44
C PHE A 127 -2.70 10.24 -7.12
N TYR A 128 -2.45 11.10 -6.13
CA TYR A 128 -3.35 12.20 -5.77
C TYR A 128 -3.51 13.20 -6.91
N TYR A 129 -2.43 13.50 -7.62
CA TYR A 129 -2.50 14.36 -8.79
C TYR A 129 -3.42 13.77 -9.87
N ALA A 130 -3.27 12.48 -10.18
CA ALA A 130 -4.12 11.78 -11.14
C ALA A 130 -5.59 11.77 -10.72
N VAL A 131 -5.88 11.48 -9.44
CA VAL A 131 -7.24 11.48 -8.89
C VAL A 131 -7.87 12.86 -8.98
N ILE A 132 -7.16 13.91 -8.56
CA ILE A 132 -7.67 15.29 -8.59
C ILE A 132 -7.96 15.72 -10.03
N LYS A 133 -7.05 15.47 -10.98
CA LYS A 133 -7.23 15.82 -12.40
C LYS A 133 -8.31 15.00 -13.11
N LEU A 134 -8.58 13.78 -12.65
CA LEU A 134 -9.69 12.97 -13.16
C LEU A 134 -11.04 13.39 -12.58
N MET A 135 -11.12 13.67 -11.28
CA MET A 135 -12.38 13.87 -10.57
C MET A 135 -12.88 15.32 -10.59
N ILE A 136 -11.98 16.30 -10.66
CA ILE A 136 -12.36 17.71 -10.77
C ILE A 136 -12.59 18.04 -12.25
N ILE A 137 -13.82 17.80 -12.71
CA ILE A 137 -14.23 17.94 -14.11
C ILE A 137 -14.29 19.41 -14.56
N ASN A 138 -14.60 20.35 -13.65
CA ASN A 138 -14.90 21.76 -14.01
C ASN A 138 -14.15 22.83 -13.18
N GLY A 139 -13.30 22.45 -12.23
CA GLY A 139 -12.56 23.40 -11.40
C GLY A 139 -11.17 23.65 -11.95
N ALA A 140 -10.94 24.81 -12.56
CA ALA A 140 -9.59 25.32 -12.83
C ALA A 140 -8.88 25.62 -11.50
N THR A 141 -8.47 24.59 -10.78
CA THR A 141 -7.55 24.72 -9.65
C THR A 141 -6.19 25.08 -10.24
N SER A 142 -5.58 26.15 -9.72
CA SER A 142 -4.21 26.51 -10.10
C SER A 142 -3.28 25.32 -9.89
N LEU A 143 -2.19 25.27 -10.67
CA LEU A 143 -1.17 24.24 -10.51
C LEU A 143 -0.66 24.22 -9.06
N ASP A 144 -0.40 25.39 -8.49
CA ASP A 144 0.06 25.56 -7.11
C ASP A 144 -0.90 24.97 -6.09
N ASN A 145 -2.21 25.23 -6.22
CA ASN A 145 -3.22 24.67 -5.32
C ASN A 145 -3.32 23.14 -5.47
N THR A 146 -3.21 22.64 -6.71
CA THR A 146 -3.21 21.18 -6.96
C THR A 146 -2.02 20.52 -6.28
N LEU A 147 -0.82 21.09 -6.43
CA LEU A 147 0.41 20.58 -5.83
C LEU A 147 0.36 20.65 -4.31
N LEU A 148 -0.18 21.73 -3.73
CA LEU A 148 -0.35 21.89 -2.29
C LEU A 148 -1.29 20.82 -1.72
N ILE A 149 -2.45 20.59 -2.36
CA ILE A 149 -3.38 19.53 -1.95
C ILE A 149 -2.71 18.15 -2.05
N CYS A 150 -1.98 17.87 -3.14
CA CYS A 150 -1.25 16.60 -3.29
C CYS A 150 -0.20 16.42 -2.19
N GLY A 151 0.53 17.47 -1.84
CA GLY A 151 1.52 17.48 -0.77
C GLY A 151 0.87 17.18 0.59
N LEU A 152 -0.21 17.88 0.94
CA LEU A 152 -0.94 17.66 2.19
C LEU A 152 -1.51 16.25 2.29
N LEU A 153 -2.14 15.74 1.22
CA LEU A 153 -2.67 14.38 1.20
C LEU A 153 -1.56 13.33 1.33
N THR A 154 -0.42 13.55 0.65
CA THR A 154 0.74 12.66 0.77
C THR A 154 1.26 12.62 2.20
N ILE A 155 1.46 13.78 2.82
CA ILE A 155 1.95 13.88 4.22
C ILE A 155 0.95 13.20 5.17
N ALA A 156 -0.34 13.48 5.02
CA ALA A 156 -1.38 12.89 5.85
C ALA A 156 -1.40 11.36 5.72
N SER A 157 -1.32 10.81 4.50
CA SER A 157 -1.33 9.37 4.26
C SER A 157 -0.07 8.67 4.74
N LEU A 158 1.10 9.28 4.59
CA LEU A 158 2.34 8.75 5.17
C LEU A 158 2.31 8.79 6.70
N ALA A 159 1.83 9.89 7.31
CA ALA A 159 1.73 10.03 8.76
C ALA A 159 0.75 9.00 9.36
N LEU A 160 -0.44 8.85 8.77
CA LEU A 160 -1.42 7.86 9.18
C LEU A 160 -0.91 6.43 8.98
N GLY A 161 -0.26 6.16 7.84
CA GLY A 161 0.39 4.88 7.57
C GLY A 161 1.46 4.55 8.62
N HIS A 162 2.37 5.49 8.89
CA HIS A 162 3.39 5.36 9.91
C HIS A 162 2.78 5.09 11.29
N LEU A 163 1.76 5.86 11.69
CA LEU A 163 1.08 5.70 12.98
C LEU A 163 0.43 4.32 13.10
N TYR A 164 -0.25 3.87 12.04
CA TYR A 164 -0.84 2.53 11.98
C TYR A 164 0.21 1.44 12.16
N TYR A 165 1.32 1.49 11.41
CA TYR A 165 2.41 0.52 11.54
C TYR A 165 3.11 0.57 12.89
N LYS A 166 3.25 1.77 13.47
CA LYS A 166 3.82 1.97 14.79
C LYS A 166 3.02 1.27 15.88
N ILE A 167 1.70 1.45 15.88
CA ILE A 167 0.80 0.88 16.88
C ILE A 167 0.67 -0.63 16.68
N GLN A 168 0.45 -1.07 15.44
CA GLN A 168 0.05 -2.45 15.17
C GLN A 168 1.21 -3.42 14.98
N TYR A 169 2.38 -2.96 14.51
CA TYR A 169 3.49 -3.85 14.12
C TYR A 169 4.80 -3.53 14.85
N LEU A 170 5.26 -2.27 14.85
CA LEU A 170 6.60 -1.93 15.37
C LEU A 170 6.76 -2.23 16.87
N SER A 171 5.71 -2.04 17.66
CA SER A 171 5.70 -2.41 19.09
C SER A 171 5.95 -3.92 19.28
N LYS A 172 5.26 -4.74 18.50
CA LYS A 172 5.37 -6.21 18.53
C LYS A 172 6.72 -6.70 18.00
N ILE A 173 7.24 -6.08 16.94
CA ILE A 173 8.56 -6.41 16.39
C ILE A 173 9.66 -6.12 17.41
N LYS A 174 9.59 -5.02 18.17
CA LYS A 174 10.55 -4.75 19.26
C LYS A 174 10.50 -5.80 20.36
N LEU A 175 9.31 -6.32 20.68
CA LEU A 175 9.14 -7.38 21.66
C LEU A 175 9.75 -8.70 21.15
N LEU A 176 9.51 -9.03 19.87
CA LEU A 176 10.15 -10.15 19.19
C LEU A 176 11.68 -10.04 19.14
N GLU A 177 12.24 -8.83 18.97
CA GLU A 177 13.69 -8.59 19.06
C GLU A 177 14.23 -8.87 20.46
N ALA A 178 13.50 -8.47 21.51
CA ALA A 178 13.89 -8.77 22.88
C ALA A 178 13.88 -10.29 23.16
N HIS A 179 12.86 -11.00 22.67
CA HIS A 179 12.81 -12.47 22.76
C HIS A 179 13.93 -13.15 21.99
N LEU A 180 14.30 -12.64 20.81
CA LEU A 180 15.42 -13.18 20.03
C LEU A 180 16.74 -13.02 20.79
N LYS A 181 16.97 -11.85 21.41
CA LYS A 181 18.16 -11.57 22.20
C LYS A 181 18.26 -12.46 23.44
N GLN A 182 17.13 -12.73 24.11
CA GLN A 182 17.07 -13.70 25.22
C GLN A 182 17.39 -15.12 24.76
N LEU A 183 16.84 -15.57 23.62
CA LEU A 183 17.16 -16.88 23.04
C LEU A 183 18.64 -17.01 22.64
N GLU A 184 19.32 -15.91 22.32
CA GLU A 184 20.75 -15.87 22.05
C GLU A 184 21.60 -15.92 23.34
N GLU A 185 21.17 -15.21 24.38
CA GLU A 185 21.85 -15.15 25.69
C GLU A 185 21.70 -16.45 26.48
N ASP A 186 20.57 -17.14 26.39
CA ASP A 186 20.30 -18.38 27.11
C ASP A 186 21.01 -19.61 26.51
N GLY A 187 21.79 -19.45 25.42
CA GLY A 187 22.53 -20.54 24.79
C GLY A 187 21.63 -21.69 24.27
N TYR A 188 20.33 -21.43 24.09
CA TYR A 188 19.32 -22.44 23.81
C TYR A 188 19.50 -23.03 22.40
N ASN A 189 20.29 -24.10 22.31
CA ASN A 189 20.26 -25.05 21.21
C ASN A 189 19.01 -25.92 21.38
N PHE A 190 17.92 -25.62 20.67
CA PHE A 190 16.85 -26.61 20.55
C PHE A 190 17.41 -27.84 19.85
N PRO A 191 17.32 -29.05 20.45
CA PRO A 191 17.43 -30.26 19.67
C PRO A 191 16.29 -30.27 18.65
N ASN A 192 16.59 -30.69 17.43
CA ASN A 192 15.59 -31.02 16.42
C ASN A 192 14.71 -32.15 16.97
N THR A 193 13.60 -31.82 17.61
CA THR A 193 12.57 -32.81 17.94
C THR A 193 11.21 -32.26 17.57
N LEU A 194 10.71 -32.77 16.44
CA LEU A 194 9.30 -33.01 16.16
C LEU A 194 8.68 -33.90 17.26
#